data_AF-A0A950AN30-F1
#
_entry.id   AF-A0A950AN30-F1
#
_cell.length_a   1.000
_cell.length_b   1.000
_cell.length_c   1.000
_cell.angle_alpha   90.00
_cell.angle_beta   90.00
_cell.angle_gamma   90.00
#
_symmetry.space_group_name_H-M   'P 1'
#
loop_
_entity.id
_entity.type
_entity.pdbx_description
1 polymer ?
#
loop_
_entity_poly.entity_id
_entity_poly.type
_entity_poly.pdbx_seq_one_letter_code
_entity_poly.pdbx_strand_id
1 'polypeptide(L)'
;MATPKPDYMTQQAWDYLLQFTVAHEGMVLHMYNNRASEAAKQDVTCGIGILLINRDTATGADYKSMFYDPVTKLQATDEQLRADWDAASELLRRYYPNANLESTASGDGYADVCKMRMYPEAVTDKTAAVLKSKLKSELDNWLPLETFISMPSQAQVACVSYFYGWSLGKAPNFRQALLDLDFNRAAKASNLAGAAPAKNKAHERLFLNAASISEGVANGWERDLFQVLPQKVNPPEIMIYSAQTITK
;
A
#
# COMPACT_ATOMS: atom_id res chain seq x y z
N MET A 1 -4.20 15.11 -12.22
CA MET A 1 -4.14 14.17 -13.36
C MET A 1 -3.71 12.83 -12.79
N ALA A 2 -4.43 11.76 -13.11
CA ALA A 2 -4.15 10.44 -12.57
C ALA A 2 -2.73 9.97 -12.95
N THR A 3 -2.04 9.32 -12.01
CA THR A 3 -0.68 8.82 -12.27
C THR A 3 -0.73 7.68 -13.30
N PRO A 4 -0.06 7.79 -14.46
CA PRO A 4 -0.08 6.73 -15.46
C PRO A 4 0.75 5.52 -15.01
N LYS A 5 0.28 4.33 -15.41
CA LYS A 5 1.00 3.07 -15.22
C LYS A 5 2.43 3.13 -15.77
N PRO A 6 3.35 2.25 -15.33
CA PRO A 6 4.59 2.00 -16.04
C PRO A 6 4.33 1.49 -17.47
N ASP A 7 5.16 1.89 -18.43
CA ASP A 7 4.96 1.55 -19.86
C ASP A 7 4.95 0.04 -20.11
N TYR A 8 5.69 -0.69 -19.27
CA TYR A 8 5.90 -2.12 -19.36
C TYR A 8 4.96 -2.99 -18.49
N MET A 9 3.95 -2.39 -17.85
CA MET A 9 2.85 -3.14 -17.24
C MET A 9 1.58 -2.98 -18.07
N THR A 10 0.69 -3.98 -18.07
CA THR A 10 -0.64 -3.83 -18.66
C THR A 10 -1.52 -2.92 -17.79
N GLN A 11 -2.53 -2.28 -18.38
CA GLN A 11 -3.47 -1.45 -17.61
C GLN A 11 -4.23 -2.30 -16.57
N GLN A 12 -4.63 -3.51 -16.96
CA GLN A 12 -5.37 -4.41 -16.08
C GLN A 12 -4.53 -4.85 -14.86
N ALA A 13 -3.24 -5.11 -15.04
CA ALA A 13 -2.33 -5.42 -13.94
C ALA A 13 -2.11 -4.23 -13.02
N TRP A 14 -2.00 -3.03 -13.60
CA TRP A 14 -1.88 -1.79 -12.83
C TRP A 14 -3.13 -1.51 -11.98
N ASP A 15 -4.32 -1.60 -12.57
CA ASP A 15 -5.58 -1.36 -11.85
C ASP A 15 -5.77 -2.38 -10.71
N TYR A 16 -5.47 -3.66 -10.98
CA TYR A 16 -5.50 -4.69 -9.96
C TYR A 16 -4.48 -4.43 -8.84
N LEU A 17 -3.26 -3.99 -9.16
CA LEU A 17 -2.26 -3.62 -8.15
C LEU A 17 -2.75 -2.48 -7.24
N LEU A 18 -3.40 -1.46 -7.80
CA LEU A 18 -3.94 -0.35 -7.00
C LEU A 18 -5.03 -0.85 -6.04
N GLN A 19 -5.96 -1.68 -6.53
CA GLN A 19 -7.00 -2.31 -5.69
C GLN A 19 -6.39 -3.21 -4.61
N PHE A 20 -5.41 -4.04 -4.99
CA PHE A 20 -4.68 -4.92 -4.07
C PHE A 20 -4.01 -4.12 -2.95
N THR A 21 -3.36 -3.00 -3.30
CA THR A 21 -2.67 -2.14 -2.33
C THR A 21 -3.66 -1.52 -1.36
N VAL A 22 -4.78 -0.96 -1.85
CA VAL A 22 -5.84 -0.41 -1.00
C VAL A 22 -6.39 -1.47 -0.04
N ALA A 23 -6.66 -2.68 -0.53
CA ALA A 23 -7.26 -3.76 0.26
C ALA A 23 -6.34 -4.28 1.38
N HIS A 24 -5.01 -4.25 1.17
CA HIS A 24 -4.06 -4.86 2.12
C HIS A 24 -3.32 -3.86 3.00
N GLU A 25 -3.20 -2.59 2.61
CA GLU A 25 -2.55 -1.56 3.42
C GLU A 25 -3.58 -0.72 4.21
N GLY A 26 -4.81 -0.61 3.69
CA GLY A 26 -5.82 0.30 4.23
C GLY A 26 -5.57 1.76 3.85
N MET A 27 -6.64 2.54 3.77
CA MET A 27 -6.59 3.97 3.46
C MET A 27 -7.07 4.78 4.67
N VAL A 28 -6.17 5.54 5.29
CA VAL A 28 -6.49 6.43 6.41
C VAL A 28 -6.57 7.87 5.90
N LEU A 29 -7.75 8.47 5.94
CA LEU A 29 -8.03 9.77 5.31
C LEU A 29 -7.71 10.98 6.20
N HIS A 30 -6.86 10.79 7.20
CA HIS A 30 -6.31 11.84 8.06
C HIS A 30 -4.88 11.45 8.43
N MET A 31 -4.15 12.36 9.09
CA MET A 31 -2.84 12.04 9.64
C MET A 31 -2.99 11.08 10.82
N TYR A 32 -2.02 10.19 10.99
CA TYR A 32 -1.89 9.34 12.16
C TYR A 32 -0.41 9.11 12.43
N ASN A 33 -0.07 8.68 13.63
CA ASN A 33 1.30 8.33 13.96
C ASN A 33 1.40 6.82 14.16
N ASN A 34 2.33 6.19 13.47
CA ASN A 34 2.48 4.74 13.50
C ASN A 34 3.31 4.26 14.71
N ARG A 35 3.90 5.19 15.48
CA ARG A 35 4.65 4.84 16.69
C ARG A 35 3.73 4.30 17.79
N ALA A 36 4.11 3.19 18.43
CA ALA A 36 3.34 2.58 19.51
C ALA A 36 3.93 2.82 20.92
N SER A 37 5.10 3.48 20.99
CA SER A 37 5.74 3.88 22.24
C SER A 37 6.54 5.16 22.03
N GLU A 38 6.83 5.90 23.11
CA GLU A 38 7.60 7.14 23.06
C GLU A 38 9.06 6.93 22.66
N ALA A 39 9.61 5.73 22.90
CA ALA A 39 10.97 5.38 22.50
C ALA A 39 11.10 5.09 21.00
N ALA A 40 9.97 4.83 20.32
CA ALA A 40 9.97 4.59 18.87
C ALA A 40 10.11 5.90 18.09
N LYS A 41 10.75 5.82 16.92
CA LYS A 41 10.90 6.97 16.02
C LYS A 41 9.53 7.57 15.66
N GLN A 42 9.47 8.90 15.58
CA GLN A 42 8.31 9.61 15.05
C GLN A 42 7.97 9.17 13.62
N ASP A 43 6.72 8.73 13.42
CA ASP A 43 6.27 8.08 12.17
C ASP A 43 4.88 8.59 11.78
N VAL A 44 4.73 9.92 11.62
CA VAL A 44 3.47 10.53 11.15
C VAL A 44 3.25 10.16 9.70
N THR A 45 2.14 9.51 9.43
CA THR A 45 1.76 8.92 8.16
C THR A 45 0.35 9.37 7.78
N CYS A 46 0.01 9.33 6.49
CA CYS A 46 -1.34 9.56 6.01
C CYS A 46 -1.68 8.67 4.80
N GLY A 47 -2.94 8.67 4.39
CA GLY A 47 -3.41 7.96 3.21
C GLY A 47 -3.13 6.46 3.31
N ILE A 48 -2.45 5.94 2.29
CA ILE A 48 -1.92 4.58 2.28
C ILE A 48 -0.41 4.71 2.51
N GLY A 49 0.04 4.53 3.76
CA GLY A 49 1.47 4.41 4.12
C GLY A 49 2.38 5.59 3.71
N ILE A 50 1.85 6.80 3.50
CA ILE A 50 2.65 7.96 3.07
C ILE A 50 3.26 8.66 4.30
N LEU A 51 4.58 8.55 4.46
CA LEU A 51 5.33 9.19 5.55
C LEU A 51 5.43 10.71 5.38
N LEU A 52 5.00 11.45 6.41
CA LEU A 52 5.18 12.89 6.57
C LEU A 52 6.32 13.14 7.57
N ILE A 53 7.55 13.23 7.05
CA ILE A 53 8.80 13.23 7.83
C ILE A 53 8.79 14.28 8.96
N ASN A 54 8.21 15.45 8.71
CA ASN A 54 8.09 16.53 9.67
C ASN A 54 6.88 17.42 9.33
N ARG A 55 6.58 18.37 10.23
CA ARG A 55 5.49 19.34 10.07
C ARG A 55 5.53 20.10 8.74
N ASP A 56 6.73 20.44 8.23
CA ASP A 56 6.87 21.25 7.03
C ASP A 56 6.62 20.40 5.76
N THR A 57 6.96 19.11 5.83
CA THR A 57 6.63 18.13 4.79
C THR A 57 5.12 18.03 4.61
N ALA A 58 4.34 18.04 5.70
CA ALA A 58 2.87 18.01 5.65
C ALA A 58 2.28 19.20 4.85
N THR A 59 2.94 20.36 4.88
CA THR A 59 2.53 21.57 4.15
C THR A 59 3.04 21.65 2.71
N GLY A 60 3.89 20.72 2.28
CA GLY A 60 4.41 20.69 0.90
C GLY A 60 3.26 20.56 -0.12
N ALA A 61 3.36 21.24 -1.25
CA ALA A 61 2.29 21.30 -2.26
C ALA A 61 1.78 19.91 -2.70
N ASP A 62 2.70 18.96 -2.81
CA ASP A 62 2.45 17.55 -3.12
C ASP A 62 1.51 16.83 -2.15
N TYR A 63 1.50 17.23 -0.88
CA TYR A 63 0.68 16.62 0.17
C TYR A 63 -0.51 17.51 0.48
N LYS A 64 -0.32 18.82 0.60
CA LYS A 64 -1.36 19.80 0.89
C LYS A 64 -2.53 19.74 -0.10
N SER A 65 -2.26 19.49 -1.38
CA SER A 65 -3.31 19.31 -2.40
C SER A 65 -4.23 18.10 -2.15
N MET A 66 -3.80 17.14 -1.34
CA MET A 66 -4.59 15.98 -0.96
C MET A 66 -5.56 16.29 0.18
N PHE A 67 -5.34 17.37 0.95
CA PHE A 67 -6.09 17.67 2.16
C PHE A 67 -7.12 18.80 1.97
N TYR A 68 -8.23 18.66 2.68
CA TYR A 68 -9.29 19.66 2.76
C TYR A 68 -9.84 19.75 4.17
N ASP A 69 -10.44 20.90 4.47
CA ASP A 69 -11.20 21.12 5.68
C ASP A 69 -12.63 20.58 5.48
N PRO A 70 -13.07 19.57 6.25
CA PRO A 70 -14.40 19.00 6.08
C PRO A 70 -15.55 19.95 6.43
N VAL A 71 -15.30 21.04 7.17
CA VAL A 71 -16.31 22.06 7.50
C VAL A 71 -16.52 23.00 6.32
N THR A 72 -15.43 23.58 5.80
CA THR A 72 -15.51 24.58 4.74
C THR A 72 -15.51 23.99 3.33
N LYS A 73 -15.10 22.72 3.18
CA LYS A 73 -14.85 22.03 1.91
C LYS A 73 -13.77 22.69 1.05
N LEU A 74 -12.97 23.58 1.64
CA LEU A 74 -11.85 24.23 0.99
C LEU A 74 -10.56 23.46 1.26
N GLN A 75 -9.55 23.75 0.44
CA GLN A 75 -8.20 23.21 0.67
C GLN A 75 -7.70 23.62 2.07
N ALA A 76 -7.07 22.68 2.77
CA ALA A 76 -6.52 22.93 4.10
C ALA A 76 -5.42 24.02 4.06
N THR A 77 -5.36 24.87 5.08
CA THR A 77 -4.27 25.85 5.24
C THR A 77 -3.01 25.19 5.80
N ASP A 78 -1.88 25.88 5.71
CA ASP A 78 -0.62 25.37 6.25
C ASP A 78 -0.71 25.24 7.79
N GLU A 79 -1.38 26.17 8.44
CA GLU A 79 -1.60 26.18 9.88
C GLU A 79 -2.45 24.98 10.31
N GLN A 80 -3.51 24.66 9.56
CA GLN A 80 -4.35 23.50 9.84
C GLN A 80 -3.57 22.19 9.70
N LEU A 81 -2.74 22.05 8.66
CA LEU A 81 -1.94 20.84 8.45
C LEU A 81 -0.83 20.68 9.47
N ARG A 82 -0.19 21.78 9.90
CA ARG A 82 0.79 21.73 11.00
C ARG A 82 0.12 21.33 12.31
N ALA A 83 -1.05 21.89 12.62
CA ALA A 83 -1.80 21.53 13.82
C ALA A 83 -2.21 20.04 13.83
N ASP A 84 -2.67 19.52 12.70
CA ASP A 84 -2.99 18.09 12.55
C ASP A 84 -1.75 17.20 12.68
N TRP A 85 -0.61 17.63 12.13
CA TRP A 85 0.65 16.90 12.27
C TRP A 85 1.10 16.88 13.73
N ASP A 86 1.06 18.02 14.42
CA ASP A 86 1.44 18.14 15.83
C ASP A 86 0.53 17.26 16.70
N ALA A 87 -0.79 17.33 16.51
CA ALA A 87 -1.76 16.49 17.20
C ALA A 87 -1.49 14.99 16.94
N ALA A 88 -1.35 14.57 15.67
CA ALA A 88 -1.00 13.19 15.35
C ALA A 88 0.32 12.78 16.02
N SER A 89 1.29 13.69 16.07
CA SER A 89 2.63 13.39 16.56
C SER A 89 2.65 13.03 18.03
N GLU A 90 1.77 13.62 18.83
CA GLU A 90 1.69 13.43 20.27
C GLU A 90 1.04 12.09 20.64
N LEU A 91 0.06 11.63 19.85
CA LEU A 91 -0.65 10.37 20.11
C LEU A 91 0.21 9.14 19.81
N LEU A 92 0.07 8.12 20.66
CA LEU A 92 0.59 6.77 20.42
C LEU A 92 -0.46 5.90 19.73
N ARG A 93 -0.02 5.08 18.77
CA ARG A 93 -0.87 4.10 18.11
C ARG A 93 -1.24 2.99 19.07
N ARG A 94 -2.54 2.77 19.21
CA ARG A 94 -3.12 1.60 19.87
C ARG A 94 -3.62 0.63 18.80
N TYR A 95 -3.51 -0.66 19.09
CA TYR A 95 -3.97 -1.74 18.22
C TYR A 95 -5.18 -2.45 18.85
N TYR A 96 -5.82 -3.33 18.07
CA TYR A 96 -6.95 -4.14 18.53
C TYR A 96 -6.65 -4.79 19.90
N PRO A 97 -7.63 -4.82 20.83
CA PRO A 97 -9.02 -4.38 20.68
C PRO A 97 -9.26 -2.88 20.85
N ASN A 98 -8.26 -2.11 21.28
CA ASN A 98 -8.39 -0.69 21.64
C ASN A 98 -7.81 0.24 20.56
N ALA A 99 -7.99 -0.11 19.30
CA ALA A 99 -7.42 0.65 18.18
C ALA A 99 -7.94 2.10 18.16
N ASN A 100 -7.08 3.06 17.84
CA ASN A 100 -7.39 4.49 17.84
C ASN A 100 -7.13 5.20 16.50
N LEU A 101 -7.02 4.45 15.40
CA LEU A 101 -6.94 5.06 14.06
C LEU A 101 -8.20 5.88 13.76
N GLU A 102 -9.37 5.32 14.03
CA GLU A 102 -10.64 6.01 13.87
C GLU A 102 -11.05 6.73 15.17
N SER A 103 -12.21 7.39 15.12
CA SER A 103 -12.81 8.06 16.28
C SER A 103 -13.03 7.09 17.45
N THR A 104 -12.78 7.56 18.67
CA THR A 104 -12.98 6.80 19.91
C THR A 104 -14.06 7.45 20.77
N ALA A 105 -14.65 6.70 21.71
CA ALA A 105 -15.65 7.24 22.65
C ALA A 105 -15.05 8.32 23.58
N SER A 106 -13.74 8.28 23.83
CA SER A 106 -12.99 9.26 24.60
C SER A 106 -12.58 10.51 23.81
N GLY A 107 -12.82 10.54 22.48
CA GLY A 107 -12.43 11.66 21.62
C GLY A 107 -10.91 11.78 21.43
N ASP A 108 -10.18 10.69 21.63
CA ASP A 108 -8.72 10.60 21.50
C ASP A 108 -8.29 9.69 20.34
N GLY A 109 -9.20 9.44 19.40
CA GLY A 109 -8.88 8.81 18.12
C GLY A 109 -8.15 9.77 17.18
N TYR A 110 -7.32 9.24 16.26
CA TYR A 110 -6.66 10.09 15.27
C TYR A 110 -7.67 10.86 14.40
N ALA A 111 -8.80 10.24 14.04
CA ALA A 111 -9.89 10.92 13.35
C ALA A 111 -10.55 12.03 14.20
N ASP A 112 -10.48 11.97 15.53
CA ASP A 112 -11.02 13.00 16.41
C ASP A 112 -10.08 14.19 16.51
N VAL A 113 -8.77 13.95 16.65
CA VAL A 113 -7.79 15.02 16.91
C VAL A 113 -7.27 15.68 15.64
N CYS A 114 -7.06 14.91 14.57
CA CYS A 114 -6.70 15.45 13.26
C CYS A 114 -7.97 15.85 12.52
N LYS A 115 -8.13 17.14 12.23
CA LYS A 115 -9.38 17.72 11.72
C LYS A 115 -9.49 17.70 10.21
N MET A 116 -8.36 17.75 9.51
CA MET A 116 -8.35 17.75 8.04
C MET A 116 -8.62 16.35 7.51
N ARG A 117 -9.17 16.30 6.30
CA ARG A 117 -9.47 15.05 5.59
C ARG A 117 -8.80 15.02 4.23
N MET A 118 -8.59 13.83 3.73
CA MET A 118 -7.98 13.62 2.42
C MET A 118 -9.00 13.28 1.35
N TYR A 119 -8.77 13.75 0.12
CA TYR A 119 -9.50 13.30 -1.06
C TYR A 119 -9.05 11.87 -1.42
N PRO A 120 -9.93 10.86 -1.41
CA PRO A 120 -9.56 9.46 -1.68
C PRO A 120 -8.84 9.28 -3.02
N GLU A 121 -9.30 9.96 -4.06
CA GLU A 121 -8.70 9.94 -5.39
C GLU A 121 -7.27 10.50 -5.40
N ALA A 122 -7.01 11.57 -4.65
CA ALA A 122 -5.67 12.14 -4.52
C ALA A 122 -4.74 11.20 -3.76
N VAL A 123 -5.26 10.46 -2.76
CA VAL A 123 -4.52 9.40 -2.06
C VAL A 123 -4.14 8.29 -3.03
N THR A 124 -5.10 7.76 -3.80
CA THR A 124 -4.84 6.72 -4.80
C THR A 124 -3.79 7.17 -5.83
N ASP A 125 -3.90 8.40 -6.34
CA ASP A 125 -2.95 8.97 -7.30
C ASP A 125 -1.54 9.11 -6.72
N LYS A 126 -1.41 9.53 -5.45
CA LYS A 126 -0.11 9.62 -4.76
C LYS A 126 0.47 8.24 -4.50
N THR A 127 -0.34 7.27 -4.06
CA THR A 127 0.10 5.88 -3.88
C THR A 127 0.58 5.27 -5.18
N ALA A 128 -0.11 5.51 -6.29
CA ALA A 128 0.32 5.12 -7.62
C ALA A 128 1.70 5.69 -7.99
N ALA A 129 1.96 6.97 -7.68
CA ALA A 129 3.26 7.60 -7.90
C ALA A 129 4.37 6.97 -7.02
N VAL A 130 4.07 6.66 -5.75
CA VAL A 130 5.01 5.99 -4.85
C VAL A 130 5.34 4.58 -5.33
N LEU A 131 4.34 3.79 -5.71
CA LEU A 131 4.53 2.44 -6.27
C LEU A 131 5.44 2.47 -7.50
N LYS A 132 5.21 3.42 -8.41
CA LYS A 132 6.03 3.61 -9.61
C LYS A 132 7.47 3.99 -9.27
N SER A 133 7.66 4.90 -8.31
CA SER A 133 9.00 5.29 -7.84
C SER A 133 9.75 4.14 -7.19
N LYS A 134 9.07 3.35 -6.33
CA LYS A 134 9.64 2.16 -5.68
C LYS A 134 10.03 1.10 -6.70
N LEU A 135 9.13 0.79 -7.65
CA LEU A 135 9.44 -0.13 -8.73
C LEU A 135 10.67 0.32 -9.52
N LYS A 136 10.72 1.59 -9.94
CA LYS A 136 11.89 2.11 -10.65
C LYS A 136 13.17 1.93 -9.84
N SER A 137 13.15 2.26 -8.55
CA SER A 137 14.32 2.10 -7.69
C SER A 137 14.78 0.64 -7.60
N GLU A 138 13.86 -0.32 -7.50
CA GLU A 138 14.23 -1.74 -7.43
C GLU A 138 14.76 -2.27 -8.78
N LEU A 139 14.22 -1.77 -9.89
CA LEU A 139 14.71 -2.12 -11.23
C LEU A 139 16.10 -1.56 -11.52
N ASP A 140 16.37 -0.33 -11.08
CA ASP A 140 17.68 0.31 -11.29
C ASP A 140 18.81 -0.36 -10.48
N ASN A 141 18.48 -1.07 -9.39
CA ASN A 141 19.47 -1.55 -8.43
C ASN A 141 19.56 -3.07 -8.29
N TRP A 142 18.46 -3.81 -8.50
CA TRP A 142 18.37 -5.21 -8.04
C TRP A 142 17.72 -6.18 -9.01
N LEU A 143 16.80 -5.73 -9.86
CA LEU A 143 16.05 -6.60 -10.79
C LEU A 143 16.10 -6.01 -12.21
N PRO A 144 16.79 -6.64 -13.17
CA PRO A 144 16.84 -6.14 -14.54
C PRO A 144 15.43 -5.94 -15.12
N LEU A 145 15.23 -4.84 -15.85
CA LEU A 145 13.95 -4.50 -16.46
C LEU A 145 13.43 -5.64 -17.35
N GLU A 146 14.30 -6.25 -18.14
CA GLU A 146 13.98 -7.35 -19.05
C GLU A 146 13.47 -8.57 -18.27
N THR A 147 14.05 -8.83 -17.09
CA THR A 147 13.57 -9.90 -16.20
C THR A 147 12.15 -9.59 -15.73
N PHE A 148 11.90 -8.37 -15.24
CA PHE A 148 10.56 -7.96 -14.79
C PHE A 148 9.51 -8.05 -15.90
N ILE A 149 9.82 -7.57 -17.11
CA ILE A 149 8.92 -7.60 -18.28
C ILE A 149 8.57 -9.04 -18.68
N SER A 150 9.52 -9.97 -18.52
CA SER A 150 9.30 -11.38 -18.85
C SER A 150 8.39 -12.13 -17.88
N MET A 151 8.15 -11.57 -16.68
CA MET A 151 7.30 -12.20 -15.67
C MET A 151 5.83 -12.18 -16.10
N PRO A 152 5.05 -13.22 -15.75
CA PRO A 152 3.59 -13.14 -15.80
C PRO A 152 3.09 -11.94 -15.02
N SER A 153 2.03 -11.29 -15.49
CA SER A 153 1.55 -10.05 -14.87
C SER A 153 1.12 -10.22 -13.40
N GLN A 154 0.75 -11.44 -12.96
CA GLN A 154 0.53 -11.76 -11.53
C GLN A 154 1.78 -11.56 -10.68
N ALA A 155 2.94 -12.03 -11.16
CA ALA A 155 4.22 -11.85 -10.50
C ALA A 155 4.64 -10.37 -10.54
N GLN A 156 4.37 -9.65 -11.64
CA GLN A 156 4.61 -8.20 -11.70
C GLN A 156 3.84 -7.46 -10.59
N VAL A 157 2.55 -7.75 -10.41
CA VAL A 157 1.74 -7.17 -9.31
C VAL A 157 2.35 -7.50 -7.95
N ALA A 158 2.68 -8.77 -7.70
CA ALA A 158 3.24 -9.20 -6.42
C ALA A 158 4.58 -8.50 -6.13
N CYS A 159 5.46 -8.39 -7.13
CA CYS A 159 6.72 -7.66 -7.04
C CYS A 159 6.50 -6.19 -6.67
N VAL A 160 5.66 -5.46 -7.41
CA VAL A 160 5.45 -4.02 -7.12
C VAL A 160 4.83 -3.81 -5.74
N SER A 161 3.87 -4.64 -5.35
CA SER A 161 3.26 -4.59 -4.02
C SER A 161 4.27 -4.92 -2.90
N TYR A 162 5.19 -5.85 -3.14
CA TYR A 162 6.28 -6.14 -2.20
C TYR A 162 7.24 -4.95 -2.08
N PHE A 163 7.66 -4.36 -3.21
CA PHE A 163 8.61 -3.22 -3.28
C PHE A 163 8.10 -1.96 -2.59
N TYR A 164 6.77 -1.82 -2.48
CA TYR A 164 6.15 -0.75 -1.73
C TYR A 164 6.61 -0.73 -0.26
N GLY A 165 6.66 -1.90 0.38
CA GLY A 165 7.04 -2.04 1.80
C GLY A 165 8.48 -2.50 2.04
N TRP A 166 9.12 -3.18 1.08
CA TRP A 166 10.41 -3.83 1.31
C TRP A 166 11.32 -3.86 0.07
N SER A 167 12.62 -3.65 0.28
CA SER A 167 13.62 -3.66 -0.82
C SER A 167 14.20 -5.05 -1.06
N LEU A 168 14.49 -5.39 -2.32
CA LEU A 168 15.17 -6.61 -2.71
C LEU A 168 16.59 -6.72 -2.15
N GLY A 169 17.26 -5.58 -1.88
CA GLY A 169 18.56 -5.56 -1.21
C GLY A 169 18.53 -6.22 0.18
N LYS A 170 17.37 -6.28 0.83
CA LYS A 170 17.16 -6.93 2.13
C LYS A 170 16.54 -8.32 2.03
N ALA A 171 16.33 -8.84 0.83
CA ALA A 171 15.63 -10.11 0.58
C ALA A 171 16.36 -10.95 -0.48
N PRO A 172 17.60 -11.42 -0.21
CA PRO A 172 18.46 -12.04 -1.21
C PRO A 172 17.87 -13.32 -1.82
N ASN A 173 17.20 -14.15 -1.02
CA ASN A 173 16.58 -15.39 -1.50
C ASN A 173 15.40 -15.11 -2.45
N PHE A 174 14.60 -14.09 -2.12
CA PHE A 174 13.49 -13.65 -2.95
C PHE A 174 14.00 -13.02 -4.24
N ARG A 175 14.98 -12.11 -4.15
CA ARG A 175 15.66 -11.51 -5.32
C ARG A 175 16.20 -12.59 -6.26
N GLN A 176 16.93 -13.57 -5.73
CA GLN A 176 17.47 -14.63 -6.56
C GLN A 176 16.34 -15.46 -7.21
N ALA A 177 15.23 -15.71 -6.50
CA ALA A 177 14.10 -16.46 -7.08
C ALA A 177 13.47 -15.71 -8.27
N LEU A 178 13.37 -14.39 -8.17
CA LEU A 178 12.90 -13.53 -9.27
C LEU A 178 13.86 -13.54 -10.46
N LEU A 179 15.18 -13.50 -10.22
CA LEU A 179 16.20 -13.57 -11.27
C LEU A 179 16.19 -14.93 -11.99
N ASP A 180 15.94 -16.00 -11.25
CA ASP A 180 15.83 -17.37 -11.78
C ASP A 180 14.47 -17.63 -12.46
N LEU A 181 13.52 -16.67 -12.39
CA LEU A 181 12.11 -16.83 -12.77
C LEU A 181 11.43 -18.05 -12.11
N ASP A 182 11.90 -18.44 -10.91
CA ASP A 182 11.36 -19.53 -10.10
C ASP A 182 10.26 -18.99 -9.17
N PHE A 183 9.03 -18.93 -9.68
CA PHE A 183 7.91 -18.37 -8.94
C PHE A 183 7.42 -19.24 -7.78
N ASN A 184 7.70 -20.55 -7.79
CA ASN A 184 7.43 -21.43 -6.65
C ASN A 184 8.34 -21.08 -5.47
N ARG A 185 9.62 -20.80 -5.74
CA ARG A 185 10.56 -20.31 -4.72
C ARG A 185 10.25 -18.87 -4.32
N ALA A 186 9.85 -18.03 -5.27
CA ALA A 186 9.45 -16.65 -5.00
C ALA A 186 8.24 -16.59 -4.05
N ALA A 187 7.24 -17.46 -4.23
CA ALA A 187 6.07 -17.57 -3.36
C ALA A 187 6.49 -17.77 -1.89
N LYS A 188 7.37 -18.75 -1.63
CA LYS A 188 7.89 -19.05 -0.28
C LYS A 188 8.75 -17.92 0.29
N ALA A 189 9.58 -17.32 -0.56
CA ALA A 189 10.53 -16.27 -0.17
C ALA A 189 9.88 -14.88 -0.03
N SER A 190 8.65 -14.70 -0.52
CA SER A 190 7.91 -13.43 -0.44
C SER A 190 7.32 -13.13 0.94
N ASN A 191 7.38 -14.07 1.88
CA ASN A 191 6.85 -13.89 3.22
C ASN A 191 7.67 -12.84 4.01
N LEU A 192 7.01 -11.74 4.39
CA LEU A 192 7.62 -10.69 5.20
C LEU A 192 7.24 -10.84 6.67
N ALA A 193 8.26 -10.97 7.52
CA ALA A 193 8.08 -10.93 8.97
C ALA A 193 7.48 -9.59 9.39
N GLY A 194 6.40 -9.63 10.19
CA GLY A 194 5.68 -8.44 10.65
C GLY A 194 4.62 -7.91 9.68
N ALA A 195 4.53 -8.42 8.44
CA ALA A 195 3.40 -8.14 7.57
C ALA A 195 2.15 -8.93 8.01
N ALA A 196 0.96 -8.40 7.67
CA ALA A 196 -0.30 -9.08 7.97
C ALA A 196 -0.34 -10.48 7.32
N PRO A 197 -0.76 -11.55 8.02
CA PRO A 197 -0.82 -12.90 7.47
C PRO A 197 -1.64 -12.99 6.16
N ALA A 198 -2.74 -12.23 6.08
CA ALA A 198 -3.56 -12.15 4.87
C ALA A 198 -2.80 -11.58 3.67
N LYS A 199 -1.95 -10.57 3.87
CA LYS A 199 -1.11 -9.96 2.83
C LYS A 199 -0.04 -10.94 2.34
N ASN A 200 0.66 -11.59 3.27
CA ASN A 200 1.65 -12.63 2.93
C ASN A 200 1.02 -13.77 2.10
N LYS A 201 -0.16 -14.26 2.51
CA LYS A 201 -0.90 -15.29 1.76
C LYS A 201 -1.33 -14.82 0.37
N ALA A 202 -1.70 -13.54 0.23
CA ALA A 202 -2.10 -12.98 -1.05
C ALA A 202 -0.91 -12.86 -2.02
N HIS A 203 0.27 -12.42 -1.54
CA HIS A 203 1.51 -12.44 -2.33
C HIS A 203 1.92 -13.85 -2.75
N GLU A 204 1.90 -14.80 -1.80
CA GLU A 204 2.18 -16.22 -2.09
C GLU A 204 1.29 -16.74 -3.22
N ARG A 205 -0.03 -16.47 -3.16
CA ARG A 205 -0.98 -16.90 -4.19
C ARG A 205 -0.69 -16.29 -5.56
N LEU A 206 -0.33 -15.00 -5.63
CA LEU A 206 0.02 -14.36 -6.91
C LEU A 206 1.25 -15.02 -7.55
N PHE A 207 2.26 -15.37 -6.75
CA PHE A 207 3.44 -16.08 -7.26
C PHE A 207 3.15 -17.53 -7.66
N LEU A 208 2.34 -18.27 -6.89
CA LEU A 208 1.91 -19.62 -7.30
C LEU A 208 1.11 -19.60 -8.60
N ASN A 209 0.21 -18.62 -8.78
CA ASN A 209 -0.49 -18.42 -10.05
C ASN A 209 0.50 -18.15 -11.19
N ALA A 210 1.52 -17.32 -10.96
CA ALA A 210 2.56 -17.04 -11.95
C ALA A 210 3.34 -18.30 -12.34
N ALA A 211 3.66 -19.18 -11.37
CA ALA A 211 4.30 -20.47 -11.65
C ALA A 211 3.44 -21.33 -12.59
N SER A 212 2.15 -21.47 -12.31
CA SER A 212 1.21 -22.21 -13.17
C SER A 212 1.07 -21.61 -14.56
N ILE A 213 1.07 -20.26 -14.69
CA ILE A 213 1.04 -19.59 -16.00
C ILE A 213 2.31 -19.90 -16.78
N SER A 214 3.49 -19.82 -16.15
CA SER A 214 4.77 -20.12 -16.80
C SER A 214 4.85 -21.58 -17.29
N GLU A 215 4.37 -22.53 -16.49
CA GLU A 215 4.26 -23.93 -16.89
C GLU A 215 3.28 -24.11 -18.05
N GLY A 216 2.12 -23.45 -18.01
CA GLY A 216 1.13 -23.49 -19.10
C GLY A 216 1.68 -22.96 -20.42
N VAL A 217 2.40 -21.82 -20.38
CA VAL A 217 3.05 -21.23 -21.57
C VAL A 217 4.12 -22.16 -22.13
N ALA A 218 4.93 -22.80 -21.27
CA ALA A 218 5.91 -23.80 -21.72
C ALA A 218 5.23 -24.99 -22.42
N ASN A 219 3.98 -25.29 -22.07
CA ASN A 219 3.13 -26.31 -22.68
C ASN A 219 2.23 -25.79 -23.81
N GLY A 220 2.50 -24.58 -24.34
CA GLY A 220 1.85 -24.04 -25.54
C GLY A 220 0.63 -23.14 -25.29
N TRP A 221 0.39 -22.69 -24.06
CA TRP A 221 -0.62 -21.66 -23.79
C TRP A 221 -0.16 -20.28 -24.29
N GLU A 222 -1.10 -19.43 -24.69
CA GLU A 222 -0.81 -18.03 -25.01
C GLU A 222 -0.20 -17.31 -23.79
N ARG A 223 0.80 -16.47 -24.04
CA ARG A 223 1.48 -15.69 -23.00
C ARG A 223 0.50 -14.68 -22.39
N ASP A 224 0.38 -14.76 -21.06
CA ASP A 224 -0.36 -13.83 -20.20
C ASP A 224 -1.89 -14.04 -20.17
N LEU A 225 -2.31 -15.16 -19.57
CA LEU A 225 -3.70 -15.40 -19.17
C LEU A 225 -4.09 -14.54 -17.95
N PHE A 226 -4.01 -13.20 -18.07
CA PHE A 226 -4.58 -12.30 -17.07
C PHE A 226 -6.08 -12.54 -16.85
N GLN A 227 -6.73 -13.24 -17.79
CA GLN A 227 -8.12 -13.71 -17.73
C GLN A 227 -8.41 -14.75 -16.62
N VAL A 228 -7.40 -15.26 -15.88
CA VAL A 228 -7.60 -16.12 -14.70
C VAL A 228 -7.34 -15.36 -13.39
N LEU A 229 -7.47 -14.04 -13.37
CA LEU A 229 -7.90 -13.38 -12.14
C LEU A 229 -9.34 -13.81 -11.90
N PRO A 230 -9.71 -14.38 -10.74
CA PRO A 230 -11.11 -14.63 -10.48
C PRO A 230 -11.77 -13.25 -10.47
N GLN A 231 -12.58 -12.95 -11.49
CA GLN A 231 -13.42 -11.74 -11.55
C GLN A 231 -14.43 -11.66 -10.38
N LYS A 232 -14.37 -12.62 -9.45
CA LYS A 232 -15.11 -12.73 -8.21
C LYS A 232 -14.28 -13.39 -7.09
N VAL A 233 -13.00 -13.06 -6.91
CA VAL A 233 -12.53 -13.06 -5.51
C VAL A 233 -13.19 -11.82 -4.95
N ASN A 234 -14.26 -11.99 -4.18
CA ASN A 234 -14.63 -10.94 -3.25
C ASN A 234 -13.32 -10.46 -2.63
N PRO A 235 -13.00 -9.15 -2.61
CA PRO A 235 -11.93 -8.68 -1.74
C PRO A 235 -12.16 -9.40 -0.41
N PRO A 236 -11.12 -10.04 0.21
CA PRO A 236 -11.31 -10.63 1.52
C PRO A 236 -12.10 -9.62 2.31
N GLU A 237 -13.28 -10.03 2.82
CA GLU A 237 -14.28 -9.14 3.44
C GLU A 237 -13.53 -7.97 4.01
N ILE A 238 -13.77 -6.77 3.47
CA ILE A 238 -13.15 -5.58 4.03
C ILE A 238 -13.56 -5.66 5.49
N MET A 239 -12.64 -6.08 6.36
CA MET A 239 -12.77 -5.92 7.78
C MET A 239 -12.50 -4.43 7.97
N ILE A 240 -13.44 -3.63 7.46
CA ILE A 240 -13.83 -2.41 8.12
C ILE A 240 -14.18 -2.96 9.49
N TYR A 241 -13.31 -2.74 10.47
CA TYR A 241 -13.76 -2.69 11.83
C TYR A 241 -14.69 -1.48 11.92
N SER A 242 -15.85 -1.55 11.27
CA SER A 242 -16.99 -0.71 11.56
C SER A 242 -17.51 -1.29 12.86
N ALA A 243 -17.01 -0.76 13.96
CA ALA A 243 -17.72 -0.81 15.21
C ALA A 243 -19.04 -0.06 15.00
N GLN A 244 -20.07 -0.75 14.50
CA GLN A 244 -21.46 -0.30 14.56
C GLN A 244 -22.41 -1.44 14.18
N THR A 245 -22.67 -2.33 15.15
CA THR A 245 -24.03 -2.56 15.65
C THR A 245 -23.98 -3.30 16.99
N ILE A 246 -23.89 -2.54 18.08
CA ILE A 246 -24.53 -2.95 19.34
C ILE A 246 -25.50 -1.83 19.70
N THR A 247 -26.79 -2.12 19.51
CA THR A 247 -27.98 -1.59 20.21
C THR A 247 -29.18 -2.06 19.38
N LYS A 248 -30.18 -2.79 19.87
CA LYS A 248 -30.59 -3.25 21.21
C LYS A 248 -31.04 -4.70 21.11
#